data_AF-A0A2P4QQH7-F1
#
_entry.id   AF-A0A2P4QQH7-F1
#
_cell.length_a   1.000
_cell.length_b   1.000
_cell.length_c   1.000
_cell.angle_alpha   90.00
_cell.angle_beta   90.00
_cell.angle_gamma   90.00
#
_symmetry.space_group_name_H-M   'P 1'
#
loop_
_entity.id
_entity.type
_entity.pdbx_description
1 polymer ?
#
loop_
_entity_poly.entity_id
_entity_poly.type
_entity_poly.pdbx_seq_one_letter_code
_entity_poly.pdbx_strand_id
1 'polypeptide(L)' 'MKKNYDNQISFPKIKSSGMEIVLEYIYTGLVKEESLTKDNAVEAFYAADYFQLSDLQDFITKT' A
#
# COMPACT_ATOMS: atom_id res chain seq x y z
N MET A 1 -6.02 -21.85 7.77
CA MET A 1 -6.50 -20.77 6.87
C MET A 1 -7.90 -21.16 6.38
N LYS A 2 -8.97 -20.48 6.83
CA LYS A 2 -10.29 -20.66 6.19
C LYS A 2 -10.17 -20.06 4.79
N LYS A 3 -10.25 -20.89 3.75
CA LYS A 3 -10.45 -20.40 2.39
C LYS A 3 -11.88 -19.89 2.31
N ASN A 4 -12.08 -18.61 2.59
CA ASN A 4 -13.28 -17.93 2.11
C ASN A 4 -13.13 -17.84 0.59
N TYR A 5 -14.01 -18.49 -0.16
CA TYR A 5 -14.02 -18.49 -1.62
C TYR A 5 -14.61 -17.18 -2.18
N ASP A 6 -14.46 -16.08 -1.45
CA ASP A 6 -14.88 -14.76 -1.90
C ASP A 6 -13.84 -14.28 -2.91
N ASN A 7 -14.27 -14.11 -4.16
CA ASN A 7 -13.42 -13.61 -5.26
C ASN A 7 -13.08 -12.12 -5.09
N GLN A 8 -13.64 -11.45 -4.09
CA GLN A 8 -13.47 -10.03 -3.84
C GLN A 8 -13.33 -9.79 -2.34
N ILE A 9 -12.38 -8.91 -1.99
CA ILE A 9 -12.23 -8.33 -0.67
C ILE A 9 -12.36 -6.80 -0.79
N SER A 10 -12.88 -6.15 0.23
CA SER A 10 -13.06 -4.69 0.25
C SER A 10 -12.34 -4.09 1.45
N PHE A 11 -11.61 -3.01 1.19
CA PHE A 11 -10.94 -2.20 2.19
C PHE A 11 -11.55 -0.80 2.18
N PRO A 12 -12.69 -0.56 2.85
CA PRO A 12 -13.44 0.69 2.73
C PRO A 12 -12.68 1.93 3.25
N LYS A 13 -11.60 1.72 4.02
CA LYS A 13 -10.76 2.79 4.56
C LYS A 13 -9.54 3.11 3.69
N ILE A 14 -9.26 2.30 2.67
CA ILE A 14 -8.05 2.43 1.85
C ILE A 14 -8.44 2.96 0.48
N LYS A 15 -7.81 4.08 0.09
CA LYS A 15 -7.96 4.62 -1.27
C LYS A 15 -7.19 3.75 -2.27
N SER A 16 -7.66 3.72 -3.51
CA SER A 16 -7.05 2.92 -4.57
C SER A 16 -5.58 3.27 -4.80
N SER A 17 -5.22 4.55 -4.74
CA SER A 17 -3.84 5.02 -4.90
C SER A 17 -2.90 4.47 -3.82
N GLY A 18 -3.35 4.38 -2.57
CA GLY A 18 -2.56 3.75 -1.50
C GLY A 18 -2.45 2.24 -1.67
N MET A 19 -3.52 1.57 -2.10
CA MET A 19 -3.52 0.13 -2.35
C MET A 19 -2.59 -0.26 -3.50
N GLU A 20 -2.51 0.57 -4.54
CA GLU A 20 -1.61 0.36 -5.67
C GLU A 20 -0.14 0.30 -5.23
N ILE A 21 0.29 1.25 -4.38
CA ILE A 21 1.65 1.26 -3.81
C ILE A 21 1.91 0.04 -2.92
N VAL A 22 0.93 -0.33 -2.08
CA VAL A 22 1.05 -1.52 -1.23
C VAL A 22 1.22 -2.79 -2.05
N LEU A 23 0.46 -2.94 -3.13
CA LEU A 23 0.58 -4.10 -4.02
C LEU A 23 1.92 -4.12 -4.73
N GLU A 24 2.36 -2.98 -5.27
CA GLU A 24 3.68 -2.88 -5.91
C GLU A 24 4.80 -3.32 -4.94
N TYR A 25 4.77 -2.79 -3.71
CA TYR A 25 5.74 -3.12 -2.68
C TYR A 25 5.70 -4.61 -2.27
N ILE A 26 4.52 -5.18 -2.03
CA ILE A 26 4.40 -6.59 -1.63
C ILE A 26 4.91 -7.53 -2.73
N TYR A 27 4.66 -7.21 -4.00
CA TYR A 27 5.04 -8.08 -5.12
C TYR A 27 6.50 -7.91 -5.55
N THR A 28 7.07 -6.72 -5.42
CA THR A 28 8.42 -6.42 -5.94
C THR A 28 9.46 -6.19 -4.85
N GLY A 29 9.03 -5.96 -3.60
CA GLY A 29 9.87 -5.52 -2.50
C GLY A 29 10.33 -4.05 -2.59
N LEU A 30 9.90 -3.32 -3.62
CA LEU A 30 10.31 -1.95 -3.93
C LEU A 30 9.09 -1.11 -4.33
N VAL A 31 9.23 0.21 -4.28
CA VAL A 31 8.28 1.15 -4.88
C VAL A 31 9.07 2.02 -5.85
N LYS A 32 8.63 2.09 -7.10
CA LYS A 32 9.26 2.95 -8.09
C LYS A 32 9.06 4.41 -7.74
N GLU A 33 10.05 5.22 -8.08
CA GLU A 33 10.04 6.66 -7.85
C GLU A 33 8.89 7.33 -8.61
N GLU A 34 8.53 6.85 -9.81
CA GLU A 34 7.38 7.36 -10.55
C GLU A 34 6.01 7.00 -9.94
N SER A 35 5.94 5.93 -9.14
CA SER A 35 4.70 5.47 -8.53
C SER A 35 4.33 6.32 -7.32
N LEU A 36 5.32 6.69 -6.50
CA LEU A 36 5.11 7.51 -5.29
C LEU A 36 5.23 9.00 -5.63
N THR A 37 4.12 9.71 -5.56
CA THR A 37 4.04 11.15 -5.86
C THR A 37 3.51 11.90 -4.65
N LYS A 38 3.67 13.23 -4.65
CA LYS A 38 3.12 14.08 -3.57
C LYS A 38 1.61 13.93 -3.40
N ASP A 39 0.91 13.58 -4.47
CA ASP A 39 -0.56 13.48 -4.47
C ASP A 39 -1.07 12.16 -3.87
N ASN A 40 -0.23 11.12 -3.79
CA ASN A 40 -0.60 9.82 -3.23
C ASN A 40 0.22 9.41 -2.00
N ALA A 41 1.23 10.18 -1.60
CA ALA A 41 2.10 9.85 -0.47
C ALA A 41 1.34 9.67 0.85
N VAL A 42 0.34 10.51 1.13
CA VAL A 42 -0.46 10.43 2.36
C VAL A 42 -1.30 9.15 2.37
N GLU A 43 -1.94 8.83 1.26
CA GLU A 43 -2.72 7.61 1.06
C GLU A 43 -1.85 6.36 1.13
N ALA A 44 -0.67 6.39 0.53
CA ALA A 44 0.31 5.30 0.57
C ALA A 44 0.79 5.08 2.01
N PHE A 45 1.09 6.15 2.75
CA PHE A 45 1.48 6.06 4.15
C PHE A 45 0.36 5.45 5.01
N TYR A 46 -0.88 5.91 4.84
CA TYR A 46 -2.03 5.37 5.56
C TYR A 46 -2.30 3.91 5.22
N ALA A 47 -2.13 3.51 3.96
CA ALA A 47 -2.25 2.12 3.54
C ALA A 47 -1.14 1.24 4.14
N ALA A 48 0.11 1.72 4.13
CA ALA A 48 1.23 1.03 4.76
C ALA A 48 1.01 0.83 6.27
N ASP A 49 0.43 1.82 6.96
CA ASP A 49 0.01 1.70 8.36
C ASP A 49 -1.06 0.64 8.58
N TYR A 50 -2.12 0.68 7.77
CA TYR A 50 -3.21 -0.28 7.87
C TYR A 50 -2.75 -1.74 7.70
N PHE A 51 -1.80 -1.98 6.78
CA PHE A 51 -1.23 -3.31 6.53
C PHE A 51 0.02 -3.63 7.37
N GLN A 52 0.42 -2.75 8.29
CA GLN A 52 1.57 -2.92 9.18
C GLN A 52 2.91 -3.11 8.42
N LEU A 53 3.07 -2.40 7.31
CA LEU A 53 4.27 -2.41 6.47
C LEU A 53 5.23 -1.29 6.91
N SER A 54 5.88 -1.46 8.06
CA SER A 54 6.78 -0.43 8.63
C SER A 54 7.91 -0.02 7.69
N ASP A 55 8.50 -0.97 6.95
CA ASP A 55 9.57 -0.68 5.99
C ASP A 55 9.08 0.22 4.83
N LEU A 56 7.82 0.07 4.42
CA LEU A 56 7.20 0.93 3.41
C LEU A 56 6.88 2.32 3.97
N GLN A 57 6.41 2.42 5.22
CA GLN A 57 6.25 3.73 5.88
C GLN A 57 7.58 4.48 5.97
N ASP A 58 8.63 3.78 6.36
CA ASP A 58 9.99 4.29 6.43
C ASP A 58 10.49 4.76 5.07
N PHE A 59 10.20 4.02 4.00
CA PHE A 59 10.53 4.40 2.64
C PHE A 59 9.81 5.71 2.23
N ILE A 60 8.50 5.78 2.45
CA ILE A 60 7.68 6.94 2.07
C ILE A 60 8.11 8.20 2.82
N THR A 61 8.46 8.10 4.10
CA THR A 61 8.87 9.26 4.92
C THR A 61 10.29 9.76 4.62
N LYS A 62 11.13 8.91 4.01
CA LYS A 62 12.50 9.27 3.59
C LYS A 62 12.59 9.81 2.16
N THR A 63 11.49 9.72 1.40
CA THR A 63 11.38 10.21 0.01
C THR A 63 10.97 11.69 0.01
#